data_AF-D7BJ16-F1
#
_entry.id   AF-D7BJ16-F1
#
_cell.length_a   1.000
_cell.length_b   1.000
_cell.length_c   1.000
_cell.angle_alpha   90.00
_cell.angle_beta   90.00
_cell.angle_gamma   90.00
#
_symmetry.space_group_name_H-M   'P 1'
#
loop_
_entity.id
_entity.type
_entity.pdbx_description
1 polymer ?
#
loop_
_entity_poly.entity_id
_entity_poly.type
_entity_poly.pdbx_seq_one_letter_code
_entity_poly.pdbx_strand_id
1 'polypeptide(L)'
;MADPWIHALNLDKAVQREGVAQAHVAQQDYEGVKPLMGQVWRGERWTNLLESVRSQGEALIPARVLLGYLRGYFLYREVPENDRAFWPHFLQDLGMEGRSPTRAEYDRLWEALDLHDETRCCLKVHENGDRDFIGSLDAVFQFKALRLTALKASFLDFYRTGGLPEKAQPYERVFRRLQEAMELLLEEETVPDLGDEGAVLDFLTQAGLYLGEPNPVRLLFNRSDQALKDLFWELRGGKTSAVARRARFRHKQVRVELLQAIPTLEEIQPTLSREPLLEGWRVYGKVTLEDGRFKRFSWVPRCTPEGEPLPEELEVSFEEGEAVGFRLQHRAFAVRFSRATWTLGEPLEVRPIGFDPAQHPLRFLLASGGEIKERPEELAQEIGEGLTPKDELIVEVRTDGQKNEWRKLASLPVEVRVRLEGWTGPQGAFVRTHPPGLALRARVFAGERLIREEVLPTEPEGSLLVRPTLMPLRIEADVFDASVSFTLMPQGWPGEWWRQGLGLGRSLA
;
A
#
# COMPACT_ATOMS: atom_id res chain seq x y z
N MET A 1 17.78 -28.46 26.30
CA MET A 1 18.33 -28.60 24.92
C MET A 1 19.07 -29.93 24.87
N ALA A 2 18.85 -30.73 23.82
CA ALA A 2 19.55 -32.01 23.65
C ALA A 2 21.06 -31.78 23.41
N ASP A 3 21.87 -32.78 23.76
CA ASP A 3 23.34 -32.73 23.64
C ASP A 3 23.75 -32.61 22.15
N PRO A 4 24.54 -31.59 21.74
CA PRO A 4 25.05 -31.45 20.36
C PRO A 4 25.76 -32.71 19.84
N TRP A 5 26.29 -33.55 20.72
CA TRP A 5 26.85 -34.85 20.36
C TRP A 5 25.83 -35.79 19.70
N ILE A 6 24.59 -35.84 20.23
CA ILE A 6 23.53 -36.71 19.71
C ILE A 6 23.13 -36.26 18.30
N HIS A 7 23.00 -34.95 18.09
CA HIS A 7 22.72 -34.37 16.78
C HIS A 7 23.83 -34.68 15.77
N ALA A 8 25.10 -34.55 16.17
CA ALA A 8 26.23 -34.94 15.32
C ALA A 8 26.20 -36.43 14.96
N LEU A 9 25.89 -37.30 15.92
CA LEU A 9 25.78 -38.74 15.69
C LEU A 9 24.67 -39.08 14.70
N ASN A 10 23.52 -38.39 14.78
CA ASN A 10 22.42 -38.57 13.84
C ASN A 10 22.82 -38.17 12.41
N LEU A 11 23.54 -37.06 12.25
CA LEU A 11 24.06 -36.64 10.94
C LEU A 11 25.08 -37.63 10.37
N ASP A 12 26.02 -38.11 11.19
CA ASP A 12 26.99 -39.14 10.76
C ASP A 12 26.28 -40.41 10.29
N LYS A 13 25.31 -40.90 11.06
CA LYS A 13 24.53 -42.10 10.73
C LYS A 13 23.70 -41.91 9.47
N ALA A 14 23.14 -40.72 9.23
CA ALA A 14 22.39 -40.43 8.01
C ALA A 14 23.30 -40.50 6.78
N VAL A 15 24.44 -39.80 6.79
CA VAL A 15 25.41 -39.82 5.68
C VAL A 15 25.99 -41.21 5.48
N GLN A 16 26.29 -41.95 6.54
CA GLN A 16 26.80 -43.31 6.44
C GLN A 16 25.82 -44.27 5.76
N ARG A 17 24.51 -44.14 6.04
CA ARG A 17 23.49 -45.07 5.54
C ARG A 17 23.06 -44.76 4.11
N GLU A 18 23.03 -43.48 3.75
CA GLU A 18 22.31 -43.02 2.56
C GLU A 18 23.19 -42.26 1.58
N GLY A 19 24.42 -41.91 1.97
CA GLY A 19 25.28 -41.01 1.22
C GLY A 19 24.99 -39.54 1.51
N VAL A 20 25.92 -38.68 1.10
CA VAL A 20 25.93 -37.24 1.34
C VAL A 20 24.78 -36.53 0.61
N ALA A 21 24.50 -36.93 -0.64
CA ALA A 21 23.47 -36.28 -1.43
C ALA A 21 22.05 -36.63 -0.94
N GLN A 22 21.85 -37.83 -0.38
CA GLN A 22 20.53 -38.36 -0.02
C GLN A 22 20.28 -38.45 1.49
N ALA A 23 21.25 -38.09 2.33
CA ALA A 23 21.13 -38.17 3.79
C ALA A 23 19.85 -37.49 4.33
N HIS A 24 19.11 -38.23 5.16
CA HIS A 24 17.98 -37.72 5.95
C HIS A 24 18.51 -36.88 7.11
N VAL A 25 18.52 -35.57 6.89
CA VAL A 25 18.90 -34.58 7.91
C VAL A 25 17.64 -33.96 8.48
N ALA A 26 17.35 -34.21 9.76
CA ALA A 26 16.26 -33.55 10.46
C ALA A 26 16.66 -32.11 10.82
N GLN A 27 15.70 -31.16 10.77
CA GLN A 27 15.98 -29.77 11.11
C GLN A 27 16.49 -29.62 12.55
N GLN A 28 15.98 -30.42 13.48
CA GLN A 28 16.44 -30.41 14.87
C GLN A 28 17.92 -30.81 14.98
N ASP A 29 18.37 -31.80 14.21
CA ASP A 29 19.77 -32.24 14.21
C ASP A 29 20.67 -31.21 13.53
N TYR A 30 20.21 -30.62 12.42
CA TYR A 30 20.91 -29.53 11.75
C TYR A 30 21.07 -28.29 12.65
N GLU A 31 20.00 -27.83 13.31
CA GLU A 31 20.05 -26.68 14.21
C GLU A 31 20.82 -27.00 15.49
N GLY A 32 20.59 -28.17 16.08
CA GLY A 32 21.20 -28.59 17.34
C GLY A 32 22.70 -28.86 17.24
N VAL A 33 23.21 -29.19 16.05
CA VAL A 33 24.66 -29.40 15.83
C VAL A 33 25.45 -28.10 15.63
N LYS A 34 24.80 -26.97 15.31
CA LYS A 34 25.48 -25.69 14.95
C LYS A 34 26.56 -25.26 15.95
N PRO A 35 26.34 -25.27 17.29
CA PRO A 35 27.37 -24.86 18.23
C PRO A 35 28.62 -25.75 18.18
N LEU A 36 28.42 -27.04 17.91
CA LEU A 36 29.50 -28.02 17.76
C LEU A 36 30.19 -27.85 16.41
N MET A 37 29.43 -27.68 15.33
CA MET A 37 29.99 -27.42 13.99
C MET A 37 30.79 -26.13 13.93
N GLY A 38 30.41 -25.08 14.65
CA GLY A 38 31.20 -23.85 14.73
C GLY A 38 32.59 -24.07 15.36
N GLN A 39 32.72 -25.01 16.31
CA GLN A 39 34.03 -25.40 16.89
C GLN A 39 34.82 -26.30 15.95
N VAL A 40 34.14 -27.24 15.29
CA VAL A 40 34.76 -28.17 14.33
C VAL A 40 35.26 -27.42 13.10
N TRP A 41 34.51 -26.42 12.64
CA TRP A 41 34.87 -25.53 11.55
C TRP A 41 36.15 -24.76 11.86
N ARG A 42 36.22 -24.11 13.02
CA ARG A 42 37.39 -23.35 13.48
C ARG A 42 38.61 -24.23 13.83
N GLY A 43 38.48 -25.55 13.76
CA GLY A 43 39.53 -26.50 14.14
C GLY A 43 39.78 -26.58 15.66
N GLU A 44 38.93 -25.96 16.47
CA GLU A 44 38.99 -26.01 17.94
C GLU A 44 38.61 -27.40 18.47
N ARG A 45 37.84 -28.15 17.68
CA ARG A 45 37.36 -29.50 18.01
C ARG A 45 37.51 -30.45 16.82
N TRP A 46 37.85 -31.70 17.11
CA TRP A 46 38.05 -32.78 16.14
C TRP A 46 39.05 -32.42 15.04
N THR A 47 40.29 -32.13 15.44
CA THR A 47 41.34 -31.60 14.55
C THR A 47 41.54 -32.43 13.29
N ASN A 48 41.47 -33.76 13.38
CA ASN A 48 41.39 -34.64 12.21
C ASN A 48 39.93 -35.01 11.91
N LEU A 49 39.43 -34.63 10.74
CA LEU A 49 38.03 -34.89 10.37
C LEU A 49 37.74 -36.36 10.00
N LEU A 50 38.78 -37.14 9.71
CA LEU A 50 38.65 -38.50 9.20
C LEU A 50 38.76 -39.55 10.30
N GLU A 51 39.31 -39.16 11.45
CA GLU A 51 39.46 -40.05 12.59
C GLU A 51 38.12 -40.24 13.29
N SER A 52 37.84 -41.50 13.62
CA SER A 52 36.64 -41.84 14.39
C SER A 52 36.75 -41.25 15.80
N VAL A 53 35.78 -40.42 16.16
CA VAL A 53 35.66 -39.85 17.50
C VAL A 53 34.64 -40.67 18.28
N ARG A 54 34.98 -41.04 19.51
CA ARG A 54 34.10 -41.80 20.41
C ARG A 54 33.69 -40.97 21.61
N SER A 55 32.41 -40.98 21.92
CA SER A 55 31.86 -40.44 23.16
C SER A 55 30.53 -41.13 23.46
N GLN A 56 30.21 -41.29 24.74
CA GLN A 56 28.96 -41.92 25.21
C GLN A 56 28.70 -43.33 24.61
N GLY A 57 29.76 -44.09 24.32
CA GLY A 57 29.66 -45.46 23.79
C GLY A 57 29.40 -45.56 22.28
N GLU A 58 29.24 -44.43 21.59
CA GLU A 58 28.99 -44.35 20.16
C GLU A 58 30.17 -43.67 19.45
N ALA A 59 30.31 -43.94 18.16
CA ALA A 59 31.40 -43.43 17.33
C ALA A 59 30.83 -42.70 16.12
N LEU A 60 31.46 -41.59 15.74
CA LEU A 60 31.14 -40.84 14.52
C LEU A 60 32.41 -40.45 13.77
N ILE A 61 32.26 -40.10 12.48
CA ILE A 61 33.34 -39.50 11.68
C ILE A 61 33.02 -38.01 11.46
N PRO A 62 33.82 -37.08 11.99
CA PRO A 62 33.57 -35.64 11.87
C PRO A 62 33.34 -35.14 10.44
N ALA A 63 34.05 -35.69 9.45
CA ALA A 63 33.87 -35.35 8.04
C ALA A 63 32.44 -35.63 7.58
N ARG A 64 31.86 -36.78 7.93
CA ARG A 64 30.47 -37.10 7.59
C ARG A 64 29.48 -36.22 8.35
N VAL A 65 29.77 -35.85 9.60
CA VAL A 65 28.95 -34.86 10.32
C VAL A 65 28.95 -33.51 9.60
N LEU A 66 30.12 -33.05 9.14
CA LEU A 66 30.25 -31.79 8.39
C LEU A 66 29.52 -31.86 7.04
N LEU A 67 29.60 -32.98 6.33
CA LEU A 67 28.85 -33.20 5.09
C LEU A 67 27.33 -33.28 5.33
N GLY A 68 26.90 -33.91 6.42
CA GLY A 68 25.50 -33.92 6.86
C GLY A 68 25.00 -32.54 7.27
N TYR A 69 25.84 -31.73 7.92
CA TYR A 69 25.54 -30.34 8.23
C TYR A 69 25.40 -29.49 6.97
N LEU A 70 26.33 -29.63 6.01
CA LEU A 70 26.19 -29.01 4.68
C LEU A 70 24.89 -29.45 4.01
N ARG A 71 24.56 -30.75 4.03
CA ARG A 71 23.29 -31.23 3.48
C ARG A 71 22.09 -30.51 4.10
N GLY A 72 22.06 -30.38 5.43
CA GLY A 72 21.04 -29.64 6.16
C GLY A 72 20.97 -28.16 5.77
N TYR A 73 22.12 -27.47 5.72
CA TYR A 73 22.21 -26.07 5.33
C TYR A 73 21.55 -25.83 3.97
N PHE A 74 21.83 -26.67 2.98
CA PHE A 74 21.28 -26.49 1.65
C PHE A 74 19.84 -27.00 1.48
N LEU A 75 19.36 -27.89 2.34
CA LEU A 75 17.95 -28.27 2.39
C LEU A 75 17.09 -27.10 2.89
N TYR A 76 17.55 -26.46 3.97
CA TYR A 76 16.76 -25.48 4.73
C TYR A 76 17.09 -24.01 4.45
N ARG A 77 18.10 -23.67 3.63
CA ARG A 77 18.43 -22.28 3.27
C ARG A 77 18.41 -22.03 1.77
N GLU A 78 18.24 -20.77 1.40
CA GLU A 78 18.50 -20.33 0.03
C GLU A 78 20.00 -20.31 -0.25
N VAL A 79 20.39 -20.89 -1.39
CA VAL A 79 21.78 -21.04 -1.79
C VAL A 79 22.23 -19.79 -2.53
N PRO A 80 23.31 -19.12 -2.08
CA PRO A 80 23.84 -17.94 -2.77
C PRO A 80 24.42 -18.28 -4.16
N GLU A 81 24.41 -17.29 -5.07
CA GLU A 81 24.71 -17.51 -6.50
C GLU A 81 26.19 -17.79 -6.81
N ASN A 82 27.09 -17.52 -5.87
CA ASN A 82 28.54 -17.67 -6.03
C ASN A 82 29.23 -17.75 -4.66
N ASP A 83 30.50 -18.19 -4.67
CA ASP A 83 31.34 -18.33 -3.48
C ASP A 83 31.39 -17.04 -2.64
N ARG A 84 31.47 -15.88 -3.29
CA ARG A 84 31.54 -14.58 -2.59
C ARG A 84 30.29 -14.30 -1.76
N ALA A 85 29.12 -14.71 -2.23
CA ALA A 85 27.86 -14.59 -1.51
C ALA A 85 27.64 -15.76 -0.53
N PHE A 86 28.18 -16.95 -0.81
CA PHE A 86 28.04 -18.13 0.04
C PHE A 86 28.65 -17.95 1.42
N TRP A 87 29.92 -17.53 1.45
CA TRP A 87 30.71 -17.56 2.68
C TRP A 87 30.17 -16.70 3.82
N PRO A 88 29.72 -15.44 3.59
CA PRO A 88 29.10 -14.64 4.65
C PRO A 88 27.88 -15.31 5.28
N HIS A 89 27.01 -15.93 4.46
CA HIS A 89 25.78 -16.58 4.93
C HIS A 89 26.07 -17.89 5.67
N PHE A 90 26.97 -18.71 5.16
CA PHE A 90 27.35 -19.97 5.79
C PHE A 90 28.02 -19.74 7.16
N LEU A 91 28.90 -18.74 7.26
CA LEU A 91 29.55 -18.40 8.52
C LEU A 91 28.57 -17.77 9.51
N GLN A 92 27.62 -16.95 9.05
CA GLN A 92 26.55 -16.43 9.89
C GLN A 92 25.70 -17.56 10.49
N ASP A 93 25.38 -18.61 9.72
CA ASP A 93 24.61 -19.75 10.22
C ASP A 93 25.35 -20.54 11.32
N LEU A 94 26.68 -20.52 11.29
CA LEU A 94 27.53 -21.07 12.35
C LEU A 94 27.79 -20.10 13.52
N GLY A 95 27.18 -18.90 13.52
CA GLY A 95 27.34 -17.89 14.56
C GLY A 95 28.60 -17.03 14.43
N MET A 96 29.18 -16.93 13.23
CA MET A 96 30.44 -16.24 12.96
C MET A 96 30.25 -15.07 11.98
N GLU A 97 29.61 -14.00 12.46
CA GLU A 97 29.22 -12.86 11.63
C GLU A 97 30.40 -11.96 11.20
N GLY A 98 30.27 -11.33 10.03
CA GLY A 98 31.13 -10.22 9.60
C GLY A 98 32.55 -10.59 9.14
N ARG A 99 32.84 -11.87 8.88
CA ARG A 99 34.16 -12.32 8.41
C ARG A 99 34.08 -13.25 7.20
N SER A 100 35.21 -13.40 6.51
CA SER A 100 35.44 -14.42 5.47
C SER A 100 36.12 -15.65 6.06
N PRO A 101 36.00 -16.84 5.44
CA PRO A 101 36.69 -18.04 5.90
C PRO A 101 38.20 -17.83 5.78
N THR A 102 38.93 -18.36 6.74
CA THR A 102 40.38 -18.49 6.62
C THR A 102 40.74 -19.59 5.63
N ARG A 103 41.96 -19.55 5.09
CA ARG A 103 42.45 -20.61 4.19
C ARG A 103 42.41 -22.00 4.84
N ALA A 104 42.74 -22.10 6.13
CA ALA A 104 42.70 -23.37 6.86
C ALA A 104 41.27 -23.93 7.00
N GLU A 105 40.28 -23.07 7.27
CA GLU A 105 38.86 -23.46 7.32
C GLU A 105 38.36 -23.93 5.95
N TYR A 106 38.77 -23.23 4.89
CA TYR A 106 38.46 -23.58 3.51
C TYR A 106 39.08 -24.93 3.09
N ASP A 107 40.37 -25.11 3.37
CA ASP A 107 41.11 -26.35 3.05
C ASP A 107 40.52 -27.55 3.79
N ARG A 108 40.16 -27.38 5.06
CA ARG A 108 39.55 -28.41 5.90
C ARG A 108 38.23 -28.94 5.34
N LEU A 109 37.38 -28.05 4.80
CA LEU A 109 36.13 -28.48 4.17
C LEU A 109 36.37 -29.17 2.84
N TRP A 110 37.33 -28.65 2.07
CA TRP A 110 37.71 -29.25 0.80
C TRP A 110 38.26 -30.67 0.98
N GLU A 111 39.09 -30.89 1.99
CA GLU A 111 39.58 -32.22 2.37
C GLU A 111 38.44 -33.17 2.73
N ALA A 112 37.42 -32.70 3.47
CA ALA A 112 36.25 -33.52 3.78
C ALA A 112 35.48 -33.94 2.52
N LEU A 113 35.39 -33.07 1.51
CA LEU A 113 34.75 -33.36 0.22
C LEU A 113 35.63 -34.23 -0.70
N ASP A 114 36.94 -34.05 -0.70
CA ASP A 114 37.87 -34.80 -1.56
C ASP A 114 38.04 -36.25 -1.11
N LEU A 115 37.91 -36.50 0.20
CA LEU A 115 38.17 -37.80 0.79
C LEU A 115 36.92 -38.67 0.94
N HIS A 116 35.73 -38.13 0.68
CA HIS A 116 34.50 -38.90 0.66
C HIS A 116 34.19 -39.36 -0.78
N ASP A 117 34.01 -40.67 -0.96
CA ASP A 117 33.94 -41.31 -2.29
C ASP A 117 32.87 -40.71 -3.21
N GLU A 118 31.72 -40.37 -2.64
CA GLU A 118 30.57 -39.79 -3.36
C GLU A 118 30.81 -38.35 -3.82
N THR A 119 31.63 -37.58 -3.10
CA THR A 119 31.79 -36.14 -3.35
C THR A 119 33.04 -35.82 -4.15
N ARG A 120 34.07 -36.67 -4.07
CA ARG A 120 35.36 -36.50 -4.76
C ARG A 120 35.22 -36.32 -6.27
N CYS A 121 34.38 -37.12 -6.92
CA CYS A 121 34.19 -37.06 -8.37
C CYS A 121 33.43 -35.82 -8.85
N CYS A 122 32.86 -35.05 -7.92
CA CYS A 122 32.07 -33.86 -8.20
C CYS A 122 32.85 -32.56 -7.99
N LEU A 123 34.10 -32.65 -7.50
CA LEU A 123 34.94 -31.48 -7.25
C LEU A 123 35.34 -30.79 -8.56
N LYS A 124 35.12 -29.48 -8.62
CA LYS A 124 35.38 -28.60 -9.76
C LYS A 124 36.44 -27.57 -9.41
N VAL A 125 37.15 -27.15 -10.45
CA VAL A 125 38.21 -26.13 -10.37
C VAL A 125 37.96 -25.15 -11.52
N HIS A 126 38.09 -23.86 -11.24
CA HIS A 126 38.05 -22.80 -12.24
C HIS A 126 39.26 -22.89 -13.19
N GLU A 127 39.18 -22.25 -14.35
CA GLU A 127 40.25 -22.27 -15.36
C GLU A 127 41.60 -21.73 -14.84
N ASN A 128 41.56 -20.85 -13.84
CA ASN A 128 42.75 -20.28 -13.19
C ASN A 128 43.38 -21.21 -12.12
N GLY A 129 42.82 -22.40 -11.89
CA GLY A 129 43.28 -23.36 -10.88
C GLY A 129 42.69 -23.16 -9.48
N ASP A 130 41.84 -22.15 -9.28
CA ASP A 130 41.13 -21.96 -8.02
C ASP A 130 39.99 -22.97 -7.88
N ARG A 131 39.80 -23.49 -6.67
CA ARG A 131 38.71 -24.41 -6.35
C ARG A 131 37.36 -23.72 -6.53
N ASP A 132 36.47 -24.32 -7.32
CA ASP A 132 35.11 -23.82 -7.54
C ASP A 132 34.19 -24.44 -6.50
N PHE A 133 34.02 -23.75 -5.36
CA PHE A 133 33.35 -24.34 -4.21
C PHE A 133 31.85 -24.52 -4.45
N ILE A 134 31.16 -23.45 -4.88
CA ILE A 134 29.74 -23.54 -5.23
C ILE A 134 29.51 -24.48 -6.41
N GLY A 135 30.37 -24.51 -7.43
CA GLY A 135 30.23 -25.44 -8.55
C GLY A 135 30.44 -26.90 -8.17
N SER A 136 31.33 -27.17 -7.19
CA SER A 136 31.57 -28.51 -6.63
C SER A 136 30.38 -28.97 -5.80
N LEU A 137 29.93 -28.12 -4.88
CA LEU A 137 28.74 -28.35 -4.09
C LEU A 137 27.52 -28.57 -4.99
N ASP A 138 27.35 -27.75 -6.04
CA ASP A 138 26.32 -27.93 -7.06
C ASP A 138 26.41 -29.30 -7.72
N ALA A 139 27.59 -29.81 -8.02
CA ALA A 139 27.72 -31.16 -8.58
C ALA A 139 27.43 -32.27 -7.56
N VAL A 140 27.85 -32.12 -6.30
CA VAL A 140 27.67 -33.12 -5.24
C VAL A 140 26.19 -33.30 -4.91
N PHE A 141 25.52 -32.20 -4.63
CA PHE A 141 24.16 -32.22 -4.12
C PHE A 141 23.13 -31.83 -5.17
N GLN A 142 23.59 -31.63 -6.42
CA GLN A 142 22.78 -31.17 -7.54
C GLN A 142 22.09 -29.84 -7.18
N PHE A 143 22.87 -28.90 -6.60
CA PHE A 143 22.43 -27.60 -6.04
C PHE A 143 22.04 -26.51 -7.04
N LYS A 144 21.56 -26.89 -8.23
CA LYS A 144 20.27 -26.37 -8.65
C LYS A 144 19.19 -26.92 -7.71
N ALA A 145 19.41 -26.75 -6.40
CA ALA A 145 18.44 -26.67 -5.36
C ALA A 145 17.41 -25.77 -5.96
N LEU A 146 16.29 -26.39 -6.34
CA LEU A 146 15.31 -25.71 -7.12
C LEU A 146 14.99 -24.48 -6.29
N ARG A 147 15.33 -23.28 -6.80
CA ARG A 147 14.95 -22.02 -6.16
C ARG A 147 13.48 -22.13 -5.82
N LEU A 148 13.00 -21.43 -4.80
CA LEU A 148 11.61 -21.60 -4.39
C LEU A 148 10.62 -21.61 -5.58
N THR A 149 10.84 -20.73 -6.57
CA THR A 149 10.12 -20.72 -7.86
C THR A 149 10.21 -22.04 -8.65
N ALA A 150 11.41 -22.58 -8.85
CA ALA A 150 11.62 -23.82 -9.58
C ALA A 150 11.17 -25.06 -8.77
N LEU A 151 11.20 -24.98 -7.44
CA LEU A 151 10.77 -26.05 -6.54
C LEU A 151 9.25 -26.16 -6.62
N LYS A 152 8.57 -25.01 -6.50
CA LYS A 152 7.12 -24.91 -6.69
C LYS A 152 6.73 -25.40 -8.09
N ALA A 153 7.38 -24.90 -9.15
CA ALA A 153 7.07 -25.30 -10.52
C ALA A 153 7.24 -26.81 -10.75
N SER A 154 8.36 -27.40 -10.31
CA SER A 154 8.59 -28.84 -10.42
C SER A 154 7.61 -29.66 -9.59
N PHE A 155 7.23 -29.19 -8.40
CA PHE A 155 6.24 -29.86 -7.57
C PHE A 155 4.85 -29.84 -8.21
N LEU A 156 4.44 -28.72 -8.80
CA LEU A 156 3.16 -28.60 -9.50
C LEU A 156 3.12 -29.50 -10.75
N ASP A 157 4.23 -29.60 -11.48
CA ASP A 157 4.36 -30.51 -12.61
C ASP A 157 4.25 -31.96 -12.16
N PHE A 158 4.97 -32.33 -11.08
CA PHE A 158 4.86 -33.64 -10.44
C PHE A 158 3.43 -33.95 -9.96
N TYR A 159 2.75 -33.01 -9.31
CA TYR A 159 1.38 -33.18 -8.81
C TYR A 159 0.37 -33.39 -9.95
N ARG A 160 0.56 -32.71 -11.10
CA ARG A 160 -0.36 -32.77 -12.25
C ARG A 160 -0.13 -33.99 -13.14
N THR A 161 1.13 -34.36 -13.34
CA THR A 161 1.51 -35.38 -14.33
C THR A 161 1.86 -36.72 -13.70
N GLY A 162 2.15 -36.74 -12.39
CA GLY A 162 2.71 -37.89 -11.69
C GLY A 162 4.19 -38.17 -12.01
N GLY A 163 4.78 -37.44 -12.96
CA GLY A 163 6.17 -37.60 -13.39
C GLY A 163 7.09 -36.60 -12.69
N LEU A 164 8.19 -37.08 -12.11
CA LEU A 164 9.17 -36.21 -11.47
C LEU A 164 10.20 -35.72 -12.51
N PRO A 165 10.35 -34.39 -12.73
CA PRO A 165 11.37 -33.86 -13.63
C PRO A 165 12.77 -34.35 -13.25
N GLU A 166 13.65 -34.59 -14.24
CA GLU A 166 15.02 -35.07 -13.99
C GLU A 166 15.78 -34.21 -12.95
N LYS A 167 15.60 -32.89 -13.04
CA LYS A 167 16.23 -31.92 -12.12
C LYS A 167 15.65 -31.95 -10.70
N ALA A 168 14.48 -32.56 -10.51
CA ALA A 168 13.79 -32.68 -9.24
C ALA A 168 13.92 -34.08 -8.62
N GLN A 169 14.61 -35.02 -9.28
CA GLN A 169 14.83 -36.39 -8.80
C GLN A 169 15.34 -36.46 -7.34
N PRO A 170 16.29 -35.61 -6.91
CA PRO A 170 16.73 -35.59 -5.50
C PRO A 170 15.66 -35.19 -4.48
N TYR A 171 14.52 -34.64 -4.93
CA TYR A 171 13.40 -34.20 -4.09
C TYR A 171 12.20 -35.17 -4.12
N GLU A 172 12.32 -36.34 -4.75
CA GLU A 172 11.20 -37.29 -4.93
C GLU A 172 10.42 -37.54 -3.64
N ARG A 173 11.14 -37.87 -2.57
CA ARG A 173 10.54 -38.15 -1.25
C ARG A 173 9.83 -36.92 -0.68
N VAL A 174 10.45 -35.74 -0.78
CA VAL A 174 9.87 -34.47 -0.34
C VAL A 174 8.58 -34.19 -1.10
N PHE A 175 8.58 -34.41 -2.41
CA PHE A 175 7.43 -34.14 -3.27
C PHE A 175 6.28 -35.12 -3.02
N ARG A 176 6.55 -36.41 -2.81
CA ARG A 176 5.51 -37.37 -2.42
C ARG A 176 4.84 -37.01 -1.10
N ARG A 177 5.63 -36.66 -0.08
CA ARG A 177 5.09 -36.25 1.23
C ARG A 177 4.36 -34.91 1.16
N LEU A 178 4.87 -33.98 0.35
CA LEU A 178 4.18 -32.73 0.10
C LEU A 178 2.86 -32.96 -0.64
N GLN A 179 2.81 -33.88 -1.60
CA GLN A 179 1.57 -34.25 -2.30
C GLN A 179 0.52 -34.76 -1.31
N GLU A 180 0.87 -35.71 -0.44
CA GLU A 180 -0.02 -36.22 0.61
C GLU A 180 -0.55 -35.08 1.52
N ALA A 181 0.35 -34.16 1.91
CA ALA A 181 -0.03 -32.98 2.70
C ALA A 181 -0.99 -32.06 1.94
N MET A 182 -0.72 -31.83 0.67
CA MET A 182 -1.53 -30.96 -0.18
C MET A 182 -2.90 -31.56 -0.45
N GLU A 183 -3.00 -32.85 -0.78
CA GLU A 183 -4.28 -33.55 -1.00
C GLU A 183 -5.18 -33.39 0.23
N LEU A 184 -4.66 -33.67 1.43
CA LEU A 184 -5.38 -33.49 2.68
C LEU A 184 -5.83 -32.03 2.91
N LEU A 185 -4.93 -31.06 2.72
CA LEU A 185 -5.30 -29.64 2.87
C LEU A 185 -6.40 -29.22 1.88
N LEU A 186 -6.36 -29.75 0.65
CA LEU A 186 -7.26 -29.36 -0.44
C LEU A 186 -8.66 -29.94 -0.30
N GLU A 187 -8.80 -31.09 0.36
CA GLU A 187 -10.06 -31.78 0.64
C GLU A 187 -10.88 -31.10 1.76
N GLU A 188 -10.23 -30.33 2.62
CA GLU A 188 -10.82 -29.76 3.83
C GLU A 188 -11.53 -28.40 3.59
N GLU A 189 -12.69 -28.20 4.21
CA GLU A 189 -13.46 -26.95 4.08
C GLU A 189 -12.78 -25.79 4.85
N THR A 190 -12.31 -26.08 6.06
CA THR A 190 -11.59 -25.14 6.93
C THR A 190 -10.10 -25.49 6.98
N VAL A 191 -9.29 -24.73 6.25
CA VAL A 191 -7.82 -24.86 6.27
C VAL A 191 -7.19 -24.07 7.43
N PRO A 192 -6.08 -24.55 8.01
CA PRO A 192 -5.30 -23.80 9.00
C PRO A 192 -4.70 -22.54 8.39
N ASP A 193 -4.12 -21.65 9.22
CA ASP A 193 -3.37 -20.52 8.70
C ASP A 193 -2.11 -21.00 7.96
N LEU A 194 -2.16 -20.97 6.63
CA LEU A 194 -1.07 -21.43 5.76
C LEU A 194 0.18 -20.53 5.81
N GLY A 195 0.13 -19.40 6.53
CA GLY A 195 1.29 -18.56 6.84
C GLY A 195 1.94 -18.87 8.19
N ASP A 196 1.41 -19.82 8.95
CA ASP A 196 1.95 -20.26 10.25
C ASP A 196 2.40 -21.73 10.18
N GLU A 197 3.72 -21.95 10.27
CA GLU A 197 4.32 -23.29 10.25
C GLU A 197 3.72 -24.21 11.32
N GLY A 198 3.54 -23.68 12.54
CA GLY A 198 3.03 -24.45 13.67
C GLY A 198 1.60 -24.88 13.45
N ALA A 199 0.73 -23.95 13.02
CA ALA A 199 -0.66 -24.22 12.76
C ALA A 199 -0.86 -25.29 11.66
N VAL A 200 -0.05 -25.25 10.60
CA VAL A 200 -0.09 -26.25 9.52
C VAL A 200 0.36 -27.62 10.02
N LEU A 201 1.49 -27.70 10.73
CA LEU A 201 2.01 -28.97 11.21
C LEU A 201 1.09 -29.62 12.25
N ASP A 202 0.50 -28.82 13.14
CA ASP A 202 -0.47 -29.28 14.13
C ASP A 202 -1.72 -29.83 13.45
N PHE A 203 -2.24 -29.13 12.43
CA PHE A 203 -3.38 -29.59 11.64
C PHE A 203 -3.12 -30.95 10.96
N LEU A 204 -2.00 -31.07 10.24
CA LEU A 204 -1.64 -32.32 9.55
C LEU A 204 -1.44 -33.48 10.55
N THR A 205 -0.86 -33.19 11.71
CA THR A 205 -0.67 -34.18 12.77
C THR A 205 -2.00 -34.61 13.38
N GLN A 206 -2.94 -33.68 13.61
CA GLN A 206 -4.29 -33.97 14.11
C GLN A 206 -5.10 -34.82 13.12
N ALA A 207 -4.91 -34.60 11.82
CA ALA A 207 -5.46 -35.42 10.75
C ALA A 207 -4.74 -36.78 10.59
N GLY A 208 -3.72 -37.07 11.40
CA GLY A 208 -2.97 -38.33 11.38
C GLY A 208 -1.89 -38.43 10.31
N LEU A 209 -1.59 -37.34 9.59
CA LEU A 209 -0.55 -37.32 8.57
C LEU A 209 0.80 -36.90 9.15
N TYR A 210 1.73 -37.86 9.21
CA TYR A 210 3.12 -37.60 9.60
C TYR A 210 4.02 -37.51 8.36
N LEU A 211 4.56 -36.31 8.11
CA LEU A 211 5.34 -36.03 6.89
C LEU A 211 6.76 -36.61 6.91
N GLY A 212 7.26 -37.02 8.08
CA GLY A 212 8.63 -37.50 8.26
C GLY A 212 9.69 -36.41 8.04
N GLU A 213 10.95 -36.84 8.03
CA GLU A 213 12.10 -35.97 7.75
C GLU A 213 12.78 -36.37 6.42
N PRO A 214 13.25 -35.39 5.61
CA PRO A 214 13.08 -33.95 5.81
C PRO A 214 11.61 -33.51 5.64
N ASN A 215 11.11 -32.70 6.58
CA ASN A 215 9.72 -32.24 6.56
C ASN A 215 9.49 -31.24 5.40
N PRO A 216 8.59 -31.53 4.43
CA PRO A 216 8.40 -30.71 3.24
C PRO A 216 7.76 -29.35 3.55
N VAL A 217 6.89 -29.26 4.56
CA VAL A 217 6.27 -27.99 4.99
C VAL A 217 7.34 -27.08 5.56
N ARG A 218 8.17 -27.58 6.48
CA ARG A 218 9.30 -26.84 7.06
C ARG A 218 10.29 -26.39 6.00
N LEU A 219 10.58 -27.24 5.02
CA LEU A 219 11.45 -26.90 3.90
C LEU A 219 10.91 -25.70 3.10
N LEU A 220 9.60 -25.61 2.89
CA LEU A 220 8.98 -24.46 2.23
C LEU A 220 9.02 -23.21 3.11
N PHE A 221 8.62 -23.31 4.39
CA PHE A 221 8.60 -22.19 5.33
C PHE A 221 9.98 -21.56 5.54
N ASN A 222 11.04 -22.36 5.65
CA ASN A 222 12.40 -21.85 5.78
C ASN A 222 12.88 -21.05 4.56
N ARG A 223 12.25 -21.24 3.38
CA ARG A 223 12.54 -20.50 2.15
C ARG A 223 11.60 -19.31 1.96
N SER A 224 10.33 -19.44 2.35
CA SER A 224 9.37 -18.35 2.47
C SER A 224 8.16 -18.81 3.27
N ASP A 225 7.75 -17.96 4.20
CA ASP A 225 6.47 -18.04 4.93
C ASP A 225 5.23 -18.16 4.02
N GLN A 226 5.31 -17.71 2.77
CA GLN A 226 4.21 -17.75 1.81
C GLN A 226 4.23 -18.95 0.86
N ALA A 227 5.31 -19.75 0.86
CA ALA A 227 5.55 -20.79 -0.14
C ALA A 227 4.45 -21.87 -0.19
N LEU A 228 4.00 -22.34 0.98
CA LEU A 228 2.96 -23.36 1.06
C LEU A 228 1.59 -22.80 0.66
N LYS A 229 1.28 -21.58 1.10
CA LYS A 229 0.05 -20.87 0.75
C LYS A 229 -0.06 -20.68 -0.76
N ASP A 230 1.03 -20.29 -1.42
CA ASP A 230 1.08 -20.19 -2.87
C ASP A 230 0.70 -21.55 -3.50
N LEU A 231 1.39 -22.64 -3.14
CA LEU A 231 1.13 -23.98 -3.66
C LEU A 231 -0.31 -24.47 -3.45
N PHE A 232 -0.88 -24.21 -2.29
CA PHE A 232 -2.27 -24.53 -1.97
C PHE A 232 -3.26 -23.88 -2.94
N TRP A 233 -3.11 -22.58 -3.19
CA TRP A 233 -3.98 -21.88 -4.12
C TRP A 233 -3.74 -22.25 -5.58
N GLU A 234 -2.51 -22.67 -5.94
CA GLU A 234 -2.22 -23.23 -7.27
C GLU A 234 -2.98 -24.54 -7.51
N LEU A 235 -3.05 -25.41 -6.49
CA LEU A 235 -3.55 -26.78 -6.61
C LEU A 235 -5.06 -26.95 -6.39
N ARG A 236 -5.73 -26.11 -5.59
CA ARG A 236 -7.20 -26.16 -5.32
C ARG A 236 -8.10 -25.84 -6.53
N GLY A 237 -7.60 -26.00 -7.75
CA GLY A 237 -8.27 -25.58 -8.98
C GLY A 237 -7.66 -24.32 -9.60
N GLY A 238 -6.32 -24.25 -9.68
CA GLY A 238 -5.65 -23.40 -10.65
C GLY A 238 -5.93 -21.91 -10.49
N LYS A 239 -5.86 -21.39 -9.27
CA LYS A 239 -5.71 -19.94 -9.04
C LYS A 239 -4.25 -19.61 -8.74
N THR A 240 -3.36 -20.16 -9.58
CA THR A 240 -2.02 -19.63 -9.97
C THR A 240 -1.42 -20.37 -11.18
N SER A 241 -2.07 -20.25 -12.34
CA SER A 241 -1.39 -20.29 -13.65
C SER A 241 -2.22 -19.45 -14.61
N ALA A 242 -1.71 -18.28 -15.01
CA ALA A 242 -2.36 -17.29 -15.88
C ALA A 242 -3.76 -16.75 -15.43
N VAL A 243 -4.40 -17.40 -14.46
CA VAL A 243 -5.73 -17.09 -13.90
C VAL A 243 -5.62 -16.57 -12.45
N ALA A 244 -4.45 -16.63 -11.79
CA ALA A 244 -4.13 -15.72 -10.67
C ALA A 244 -3.57 -14.38 -11.10
N ARG A 245 -3.15 -14.27 -12.37
CA ARG A 245 -3.28 -13.01 -13.10
C ARG A 245 -4.75 -12.60 -13.29
N ARG A 246 -5.76 -13.33 -12.75
CA ARG A 246 -7.12 -12.82 -12.44
C ARG A 246 -7.33 -12.41 -10.97
N ALA A 247 -6.26 -12.16 -10.22
CA ALA A 247 -6.10 -10.84 -9.62
C ALA A 247 -5.57 -9.85 -10.69
N ARG A 248 -6.08 -9.96 -11.93
CA ARG A 248 -6.56 -8.83 -12.74
C ARG A 248 -6.96 -7.82 -11.72
N PHE A 249 -6.36 -6.66 -11.77
CA PHE A 249 -6.64 -5.57 -10.88
C PHE A 249 -8.14 -5.25 -11.00
N ARG A 250 -8.95 -6.05 -10.30
CA ARG A 250 -10.38 -5.96 -10.21
C ARG A 250 -10.51 -4.96 -9.11
N HIS A 251 -10.46 -3.71 -9.54
CA HIS A 251 -10.86 -2.64 -8.68
C HIS A 251 -12.22 -3.04 -8.11
N LYS A 252 -12.36 -3.12 -6.79
CA LYS A 252 -13.62 -3.55 -6.15
C LYS A 252 -14.80 -2.70 -6.63
N GLN A 253 -14.50 -1.52 -7.14
CA GLN A 253 -15.44 -0.55 -7.66
C GLN A 253 -15.52 -0.50 -9.20
N VAL A 254 -14.85 -1.35 -9.97
CA VAL A 254 -14.99 -1.38 -11.44
C VAL A 254 -15.11 -2.81 -11.97
N ARG A 255 -16.17 -3.03 -12.74
CA ARG A 255 -16.41 -4.27 -13.49
C ARG A 255 -16.34 -3.95 -14.99
N VAL A 256 -15.59 -4.77 -15.71
CA VAL A 256 -15.43 -4.67 -17.16
C VAL A 256 -16.39 -5.66 -17.83
N GLU A 257 -17.14 -5.17 -18.81
CA GLU A 257 -18.01 -5.96 -19.69
C GLU A 257 -17.50 -5.81 -21.12
N LEU A 258 -17.12 -6.91 -21.75
CA LEU A 258 -16.69 -6.86 -23.16
C LEU A 258 -17.91 -6.67 -24.05
N LEU A 259 -17.85 -5.71 -24.97
CA LEU A 259 -18.92 -5.48 -25.94
C LEU A 259 -18.83 -6.47 -27.10
N GLN A 260 -17.62 -6.97 -27.38
CA GLN A 260 -17.33 -7.91 -28.46
C GLN A 260 -16.30 -8.96 -27.98
N ALA A 261 -16.42 -10.20 -28.45
CA ALA A 261 -15.44 -11.24 -28.15
C ALA A 261 -14.20 -11.03 -29.03
N ILE A 262 -13.02 -10.90 -28.40
CA ILE A 262 -11.76 -10.65 -29.10
C ILE A 262 -10.79 -11.76 -28.71
N PRO A 263 -10.42 -12.64 -29.66
CA PRO A 263 -9.55 -13.79 -29.38
C PRO A 263 -8.17 -13.39 -28.86
N THR A 264 -7.64 -12.25 -29.31
CA THR A 264 -6.30 -11.76 -28.97
C THR A 264 -6.25 -10.99 -27.65
N LEU A 265 -7.33 -10.89 -26.89
CA LEU A 265 -7.39 -10.08 -25.67
C LEU A 265 -6.93 -10.85 -24.42
N GLU A 266 -5.78 -10.46 -23.85
CA GLU A 266 -5.29 -11.01 -22.57
C GLU A 266 -6.01 -10.37 -21.36
N GLU A 267 -5.96 -9.04 -21.25
CA GLU A 267 -6.41 -8.30 -20.06
C GLU A 267 -6.86 -6.86 -20.34
N ILE A 268 -7.92 -6.44 -19.64
CA ILE A 268 -8.27 -5.02 -19.45
C ILE A 268 -8.09 -4.67 -17.98
N GLN A 269 -7.19 -3.74 -17.70
CA GLN A 269 -6.98 -3.12 -16.40
C GLN A 269 -7.68 -1.76 -16.39
N PRO A 270 -8.85 -1.62 -15.72
CA PRO A 270 -9.65 -0.40 -15.78
C PRO A 270 -9.03 0.78 -15.02
N THR A 271 -8.20 0.51 -14.02
CA THR A 271 -7.46 1.52 -13.27
C THR A 271 -6.05 1.02 -12.97
N LEU A 272 -5.08 1.93 -13.01
CA LEU A 272 -3.69 1.68 -12.61
C LEU A 272 -3.44 1.95 -11.12
N SER A 273 -4.35 2.63 -10.43
CA SER A 273 -4.28 2.93 -8.97
C SER A 273 -5.32 2.13 -8.19
N ARG A 274 -4.97 1.71 -6.96
CA ARG A 274 -5.85 0.97 -6.03
C ARG A 274 -6.77 1.88 -5.23
N GLU A 275 -6.64 3.19 -5.40
CA GLU A 275 -7.40 4.18 -4.66
C GLU A 275 -8.86 4.20 -5.07
N PRO A 276 -9.78 4.52 -4.13
CA PRO A 276 -11.19 4.72 -4.45
C PRO A 276 -11.39 5.66 -5.64
N LEU A 277 -12.33 5.31 -6.52
CA LEU A 277 -12.72 6.16 -7.63
C LEU A 277 -13.47 7.38 -7.13
N LEU A 278 -13.10 8.55 -7.64
CA LEU A 278 -13.79 9.81 -7.38
C LEU A 278 -14.54 10.22 -8.65
N GLU A 279 -15.78 10.65 -8.51
CA GLU A 279 -16.55 11.19 -9.63
C GLU A 279 -15.84 12.40 -10.26
N GLY A 280 -15.84 12.49 -11.59
CA GLY A 280 -15.24 13.61 -12.32
C GLY A 280 -13.71 13.56 -12.45
N TRP A 281 -13.03 12.63 -11.77
CA TRP A 281 -11.59 12.46 -11.87
C TRP A 281 -11.19 11.62 -13.08
N ARG A 282 -10.10 12.03 -13.75
CA ARG A 282 -9.53 11.24 -14.84
C ARG A 282 -8.80 10.02 -14.27
N VAL A 283 -9.26 8.85 -14.69
CA VAL A 283 -8.71 7.54 -14.34
C VAL A 283 -7.98 6.97 -15.55
N TYR A 284 -6.82 6.38 -15.33
CA TYR A 284 -6.02 5.74 -16.37
C TYR A 284 -6.11 4.23 -16.28
N GLY A 285 -6.30 3.57 -17.42
CA GLY A 285 -6.34 2.13 -17.57
C GLY A 285 -5.42 1.64 -18.69
N LYS A 286 -5.36 0.33 -18.86
CA LYS A 286 -4.53 -0.35 -19.87
C LYS A 286 -5.26 -1.56 -20.44
N VAL A 287 -5.14 -1.75 -21.76
CA VAL A 287 -5.54 -2.97 -22.48
C VAL A 287 -4.27 -3.71 -22.90
N THR A 288 -4.24 -5.03 -22.73
CA THR A 288 -3.11 -5.91 -23.11
C THR A 288 -3.63 -7.06 -23.96
N LEU A 289 -2.93 -7.34 -25.06
CA LEU A 289 -3.21 -8.46 -25.96
C LEU A 289 -2.34 -9.68 -25.60
N GLU A 290 -2.74 -10.88 -26.05
CA GLU A 290 -2.05 -12.15 -25.77
C GLU A 290 -0.61 -12.21 -26.29
N ASP A 291 -0.28 -11.41 -27.30
CA ASP A 291 1.07 -11.27 -27.85
C ASP A 291 1.99 -10.34 -27.03
N GLY A 292 1.46 -9.73 -25.96
CA GLY A 292 2.18 -8.82 -25.06
C GLY A 292 2.12 -7.34 -25.44
N ARG A 293 1.52 -6.95 -26.58
CA ARG A 293 1.27 -5.54 -26.91
C ARG A 293 0.26 -4.94 -25.94
N PHE A 294 0.45 -3.66 -25.59
CA PHE A 294 -0.50 -2.95 -24.72
C PHE A 294 -0.70 -1.49 -25.11
N LYS A 295 -1.87 -0.95 -24.78
CA LYS A 295 -2.21 0.47 -24.98
C LYS A 295 -2.93 1.04 -23.76
N ARG A 296 -2.62 2.29 -23.42
CA ARG A 296 -3.25 3.01 -22.31
C ARG A 296 -4.51 3.72 -22.79
N PHE A 297 -5.49 3.82 -21.90
CA PHE A 297 -6.69 4.63 -22.09
C PHE A 297 -6.97 5.46 -20.85
N SER A 298 -7.85 6.45 -20.97
CA SER A 298 -8.34 7.23 -19.84
C SER A 298 -9.84 7.37 -19.90
N TRP A 299 -10.48 7.45 -18.74
CA TRP A 299 -11.93 7.59 -18.60
C TRP A 299 -12.26 8.41 -17.35
N VAL A 300 -13.53 8.77 -17.18
CA VAL A 300 -13.99 9.59 -16.05
C VAL A 300 -15.22 8.91 -15.43
N PRO A 301 -15.17 8.49 -14.16
CA PRO A 301 -16.35 7.95 -13.48
C PRO A 301 -17.43 9.03 -13.36
N ARG A 302 -18.66 8.70 -13.74
CA ARG A 302 -19.82 9.61 -13.69
C ARG A 302 -20.98 8.95 -12.94
N CYS A 303 -21.72 9.72 -12.16
CA CYS A 303 -22.94 9.25 -11.52
C CYS A 303 -24.14 10.09 -11.96
N THR A 304 -25.34 9.52 -11.91
CA THR A 304 -26.60 10.25 -12.09
C THR A 304 -26.78 11.31 -10.99
N PRO A 305 -27.74 12.24 -11.13
CA PRO A 305 -28.11 13.15 -10.05
C PRO A 305 -28.49 12.41 -8.75
N GLU A 306 -29.13 11.24 -8.88
CA GLU A 306 -29.54 10.38 -7.78
C GLU A 306 -28.36 9.65 -7.12
N GLY A 307 -27.22 9.53 -7.83
CA GLY A 307 -26.01 8.87 -7.36
C GLY A 307 -25.81 7.45 -7.88
N GLU A 308 -26.53 7.06 -8.91
CA GLU A 308 -26.32 5.77 -9.59
C GLU A 308 -25.14 5.86 -10.56
N PRO A 309 -24.26 4.86 -10.63
CA PRO A 309 -23.12 4.90 -11.55
C PRO A 309 -23.56 4.81 -13.01
N LEU A 310 -23.00 5.66 -13.87
CA LEU A 310 -23.21 5.63 -15.31
C LEU A 310 -22.13 4.75 -15.97
N PRO A 311 -22.49 3.72 -16.74
CA PRO A 311 -21.51 2.89 -17.42
C PRO A 311 -20.76 3.67 -18.50
N GLU A 312 -19.44 3.47 -18.61
CA GLU A 312 -18.61 4.10 -19.65
C GLU A 312 -18.23 3.11 -20.74
N GLU A 313 -18.56 3.41 -21.98
CA GLU A 313 -18.14 2.61 -23.14
C GLU A 313 -16.88 3.18 -23.77
N LEU A 314 -15.89 2.33 -24.02
CA LEU A 314 -14.59 2.70 -24.53
C LEU A 314 -14.17 1.73 -25.63
N GLU A 315 -13.43 2.26 -26.59
CA GLU A 315 -12.76 1.49 -27.62
C GLU A 315 -11.27 1.84 -27.66
N VAL A 316 -10.41 0.83 -27.69
CA VAL A 316 -8.97 0.99 -27.81
C VAL A 316 -8.48 0.27 -29.07
N SER A 317 -8.07 1.05 -30.07
CA SER A 317 -7.58 0.53 -31.35
C SER A 317 -6.05 0.41 -31.37
N PHE A 318 -5.53 -0.69 -31.90
CA PHE A 318 -4.11 -0.99 -32.11
C PHE A 318 -3.71 -0.75 -33.57
N GLU A 319 -2.41 -0.60 -33.84
CA GLU A 319 -1.89 -0.20 -35.16
C GLU A 319 -2.10 -1.26 -36.25
N GLU A 320 -2.22 -2.53 -35.87
CA GLU A 320 -2.48 -3.65 -36.79
C GLU A 320 -3.98 -3.90 -37.04
N GLY A 321 -4.84 -2.97 -36.59
CA GLY A 321 -6.27 -2.94 -36.90
C GLY A 321 -7.18 -3.59 -35.85
N GLU A 322 -6.66 -4.11 -34.74
CA GLU A 322 -7.48 -4.65 -33.66
C GLU A 322 -8.14 -3.52 -32.86
N ALA A 323 -9.46 -3.60 -32.66
CA ALA A 323 -10.21 -2.65 -31.84
C ALA A 323 -10.87 -3.38 -30.66
N VAL A 324 -10.51 -2.98 -29.44
CA VAL A 324 -11.03 -3.57 -28.21
C VAL A 324 -12.12 -2.68 -27.62
N GLY A 325 -13.39 -3.07 -27.84
CA GLY A 325 -14.58 -2.41 -27.30
C GLY A 325 -15.05 -3.02 -25.97
N PHE A 326 -15.18 -2.20 -24.93
CA PHE A 326 -15.60 -2.63 -23.60
C PHE A 326 -16.39 -1.55 -22.84
N ARG A 327 -17.24 -1.98 -21.92
CA ARG A 327 -18.01 -1.15 -21.01
C ARG A 327 -17.48 -1.28 -19.59
N LEU A 328 -17.34 -0.16 -18.90
CA LEU A 328 -16.91 -0.07 -17.51
C LEU A 328 -18.13 0.26 -16.64
N GLN A 329 -18.58 -0.74 -15.89
CA GLN A 329 -19.50 -0.57 -14.78
C GLN A 329 -18.70 -0.15 -13.57
N HIS A 330 -19.08 0.91 -12.84
CA HIS A 330 -18.29 1.37 -11.71
C HIS A 330 -19.09 1.71 -10.46
N ARG A 331 -18.40 2.01 -9.37
CA ARG A 331 -18.88 2.70 -8.18
C ARG A 331 -17.85 3.78 -7.86
N ALA A 332 -18.27 5.01 -7.63
CA ALA A 332 -17.36 6.09 -7.29
C ALA A 332 -17.87 6.79 -6.05
N PHE A 333 -16.95 7.39 -5.30
CA PHE A 333 -17.28 8.33 -4.26
C PHE A 333 -17.75 9.60 -4.95
N ALA A 334 -18.88 10.12 -4.49
CA ALA A 334 -19.46 11.37 -4.96
C ALA A 334 -20.19 12.05 -3.82
N VAL A 335 -20.45 13.35 -3.99
CA VAL A 335 -21.37 14.10 -3.12
C VAL A 335 -22.41 14.80 -3.97
N ARG A 336 -23.60 14.96 -3.41
CA ARG A 336 -24.65 15.80 -3.99
C ARG A 336 -25.04 16.87 -3.00
N PHE A 337 -25.32 18.03 -3.56
CA PHE A 337 -25.80 19.18 -2.81
C PHE A 337 -27.30 19.28 -3.02
N SER A 338 -28.04 19.63 -1.98
CA SER A 338 -29.48 19.92 -2.07
C SER A 338 -29.81 21.08 -3.01
N ARG A 339 -28.82 21.90 -3.38
CA ARG A 339 -28.96 23.10 -4.23
C ARG A 339 -27.76 23.23 -5.17
N ALA A 340 -27.97 23.84 -6.34
CA ALA A 340 -26.93 24.07 -7.35
C ALA A 340 -26.01 25.26 -7.04
N THR A 341 -26.42 26.13 -6.12
CA THR A 341 -25.62 27.23 -5.58
C THR A 341 -25.95 27.34 -4.12
N TRP A 342 -24.93 27.47 -3.28
CA TRP A 342 -25.11 27.61 -1.85
C TRP A 342 -24.94 29.07 -1.44
N THR A 343 -25.89 29.59 -0.67
CA THR A 343 -25.75 30.89 -0.03
C THR A 343 -25.07 30.69 1.32
N LEU A 344 -23.91 31.33 1.50
CA LEU A 344 -23.11 31.16 2.71
C LEU A 344 -23.92 31.54 3.96
N GLY A 345 -23.93 30.66 4.97
CA GLY A 345 -24.71 30.81 6.21
C GLY A 345 -26.14 30.26 6.16
N GLU A 346 -26.64 29.83 5.01
CA GLU A 346 -27.86 29.01 4.92
C GLU A 346 -27.51 27.52 5.13
N PRO A 347 -28.43 26.69 5.64
CA PRO A 347 -28.17 25.25 5.77
C PRO A 347 -27.95 24.60 4.40
N LEU A 348 -26.94 23.71 4.30
CA LEU A 348 -26.65 22.95 3.08
C LEU A 348 -26.62 21.46 3.37
N GLU A 349 -27.61 20.74 2.86
CA GLU A 349 -27.55 19.28 2.91
C GLU A 349 -26.54 18.76 1.87
N VAL A 350 -25.54 18.02 2.36
CA VAL A 350 -24.53 17.31 1.56
C VAL A 350 -24.75 15.81 1.71
N ARG A 351 -25.13 15.15 0.61
CA ARG A 351 -25.40 13.72 0.59
C ARG A 351 -24.20 12.94 0.02
N PRO A 352 -23.53 12.09 0.82
CA PRO A 352 -22.47 11.21 0.32
C PRO A 352 -23.06 10.07 -0.52
N ILE A 353 -22.34 9.64 -1.55
CA ILE A 353 -22.71 8.54 -2.45
C ILE A 353 -21.53 7.56 -2.52
N GLY A 354 -21.81 6.28 -2.31
CA GLY A 354 -20.83 5.21 -2.50
C GLY A 354 -19.84 5.03 -1.35
N PHE A 355 -19.97 5.78 -0.25
CA PHE A 355 -19.16 5.65 0.97
C PHE A 355 -19.89 6.10 2.23
N ASP A 356 -19.36 5.70 3.37
CA ASP A 356 -19.80 6.10 4.70
C ASP A 356 -18.88 7.20 5.26
N PRO A 357 -19.39 8.42 5.57
CA PRO A 357 -18.60 9.51 6.16
C PRO A 357 -17.92 9.17 7.48
N ALA A 358 -18.44 8.19 8.24
CA ALA A 358 -17.78 7.75 9.48
C ALA A 358 -16.46 7.01 9.19
N GLN A 359 -16.36 6.34 8.04
CA GLN A 359 -15.17 5.59 7.60
C GLN A 359 -14.28 6.45 6.69
N HIS A 360 -14.89 7.32 5.89
CA HIS A 360 -14.24 8.23 4.96
C HIS A 360 -14.70 9.67 5.22
N PRO A 361 -14.09 10.36 6.21
CA PRO A 361 -14.51 11.71 6.58
C PRO A 361 -14.46 12.70 5.41
N LEU A 362 -15.37 13.66 5.46
CA LEU A 362 -15.41 14.82 4.59
C LEU A 362 -14.86 16.04 5.32
N ARG A 363 -14.29 16.95 4.55
CA ARG A 363 -13.95 18.29 5.02
C ARG A 363 -14.28 19.33 3.96
N PHE A 364 -14.47 20.55 4.42
CA PHE A 364 -15.00 21.65 3.64
C PHE A 364 -14.06 22.84 3.72
N LEU A 365 -13.83 23.48 2.58
CA LEU A 365 -13.03 24.70 2.49
C LEU A 365 -13.54 25.58 1.35
N LEU A 366 -13.30 26.88 1.45
CA LEU A 366 -13.59 27.83 0.39
C LEU A 366 -12.36 28.00 -0.51
N ALA A 367 -12.57 28.11 -1.82
CA ALA A 367 -11.47 28.22 -2.79
C ALA A 367 -10.67 29.52 -2.62
N SER A 368 -11.29 30.58 -2.09
CA SER A 368 -10.61 31.82 -1.71
C SER A 368 -9.65 31.67 -0.52
N GLY A 369 -9.77 30.60 0.28
CA GLY A 369 -8.97 30.35 1.49
C GLY A 369 -9.83 30.15 2.74
N GLY A 370 -9.18 29.97 3.90
CA GLY A 370 -9.83 29.73 5.19
C GLY A 370 -9.27 28.52 5.92
N GLU A 371 -9.69 28.32 7.18
CA GLU A 371 -9.44 27.07 7.86
C GLU A 371 -10.42 26.00 7.40
N ILE A 372 -9.95 24.77 7.44
CA ILE A 372 -10.71 23.63 6.98
C ILE A 372 -11.69 23.22 8.08
N LYS A 373 -12.97 23.02 7.71
CA LYS A 373 -14.04 22.66 8.64
C LYS A 373 -14.62 21.28 8.37
N GLU A 374 -15.25 20.71 9.39
CA GLU A 374 -15.95 19.42 9.30
C GLU A 374 -17.39 19.57 8.82
N ARG A 375 -17.96 20.77 8.91
CA ARG A 375 -19.30 21.10 8.41
C ARG A 375 -19.31 22.35 7.56
N PRO A 376 -20.10 22.42 6.48
CA PRO A 376 -20.23 23.62 5.67
C PRO A 376 -20.64 24.84 6.51
N GLU A 377 -21.58 24.67 7.46
CA GLU A 377 -22.13 25.77 8.25
C GLU A 377 -21.08 26.48 9.11
N GLU A 378 -20.01 25.78 9.48
CA GLU A 378 -18.90 26.35 10.28
C GLU A 378 -18.06 27.32 9.47
N LEU A 379 -18.03 27.21 8.13
CA LEU A 379 -17.35 28.15 7.25
C LEU A 379 -17.99 29.56 7.31
N ALA A 380 -19.25 29.64 7.75
CA ALA A 380 -19.90 30.94 7.92
C ALA A 380 -19.28 31.78 9.06
N GLN A 381 -18.45 31.18 9.91
CA GLN A 381 -17.78 31.86 11.02
C GLN A 381 -16.46 32.51 10.61
N GLU A 382 -15.89 32.13 9.46
CA GLU A 382 -14.57 32.60 8.99
C GLU A 382 -14.62 33.81 8.07
N ILE A 383 -15.80 34.42 7.96
CA ILE A 383 -16.00 35.45 6.99
C ILE A 383 -15.28 36.72 7.45
N GLY A 384 -14.25 37.13 6.71
CA GLY A 384 -13.49 38.34 7.02
C GLY A 384 -12.23 38.55 6.19
N GLU A 385 -11.52 37.50 5.77
CA GLU A 385 -10.27 37.64 5.02
C GLU A 385 -10.36 36.98 3.63
N GLY A 386 -10.31 37.78 2.56
CA GLY A 386 -10.09 37.29 1.19
C GLY A 386 -11.30 36.75 0.41
N LEU A 387 -12.50 36.73 0.99
CA LEU A 387 -13.69 36.17 0.35
C LEU A 387 -14.24 37.01 -0.80
N THR A 388 -14.46 36.37 -1.94
CA THR A 388 -15.11 36.97 -3.11
C THR A 388 -16.64 36.74 -3.07
N PRO A 389 -17.47 37.66 -3.58
CA PRO A 389 -18.94 37.51 -3.63
C PRO A 389 -19.40 36.24 -4.35
N LYS A 390 -18.55 35.76 -5.26
CA LYS A 390 -18.63 34.46 -5.91
C LYS A 390 -17.41 33.68 -5.48
N ASP A 391 -17.63 32.58 -4.79
CA ASP A 391 -16.56 31.65 -4.40
C ASP A 391 -16.99 30.22 -4.76
N GLU A 392 -16.11 29.26 -4.48
CA GLU A 392 -16.36 27.85 -4.69
C GLU A 392 -16.13 27.09 -3.38
N LEU A 393 -17.16 26.42 -2.90
CA LEU A 393 -17.04 25.44 -1.82
C LEU A 393 -16.36 24.21 -2.41
N ILE A 394 -15.19 23.88 -1.89
CA ILE A 394 -14.47 22.65 -2.20
C ILE A 394 -14.81 21.63 -1.13
N VAL A 395 -15.19 20.43 -1.55
CA VAL A 395 -15.39 19.30 -0.67
C VAL A 395 -14.26 18.31 -0.90
N GLU A 396 -13.59 17.90 0.17
CA GLU A 396 -12.53 16.90 0.12
C GLU A 396 -12.90 15.68 0.94
N VAL A 397 -12.41 14.51 0.51
CA VAL A 397 -12.64 13.22 1.16
C VAL A 397 -11.32 12.56 1.53
N ARG A 398 -11.32 11.86 2.67
CA ARG A 398 -10.19 11.02 3.10
C ARG A 398 -10.37 9.58 2.63
N THR A 399 -9.75 9.24 1.51
CA THR A 399 -9.99 7.97 0.79
C THR A 399 -9.51 6.73 1.54
N ASP A 400 -8.43 6.80 2.33
CA ASP A 400 -7.87 5.66 3.06
C ASP A 400 -8.40 5.53 4.50
N GLY A 401 -9.22 6.48 4.96
CA GLY A 401 -9.81 6.50 6.31
C GLY A 401 -8.81 6.68 7.47
N GLN A 402 -7.52 6.38 7.28
CA GLN A 402 -6.47 6.38 8.31
C GLN A 402 -5.32 7.36 8.04
N LYS A 403 -4.93 7.58 6.79
CA LYS A 403 -3.84 8.51 6.42
C LYS A 403 -4.36 9.94 6.26
N ASN A 404 -3.51 10.94 6.53
CA ASN A 404 -3.78 12.37 6.28
C ASN A 404 -3.77 12.75 4.77
N GLU A 405 -4.25 11.88 3.90
CA GLU A 405 -4.35 12.14 2.47
C GLU A 405 -5.79 12.51 2.11
N TRP A 406 -5.97 13.75 1.65
CA TRP A 406 -7.26 14.34 1.31
C TRP A 406 -7.31 14.64 -0.18
N ARG A 407 -8.46 14.37 -0.81
CA ARG A 407 -8.66 14.60 -2.24
C ARG A 407 -9.93 15.37 -2.52
N LYS A 408 -9.86 16.38 -3.39
CA LYS A 408 -11.03 17.12 -3.91
C LYS A 408 -12.03 16.15 -4.52
N LEU A 409 -13.23 16.12 -3.98
CA LEU A 409 -14.32 15.25 -4.41
C LEU A 409 -15.33 15.99 -5.27
N ALA A 410 -15.68 17.21 -4.88
CA ALA A 410 -16.63 18.03 -5.60
C ALA A 410 -16.34 19.50 -5.38
N SER A 411 -17.03 20.32 -6.17
CA SER A 411 -17.10 21.74 -5.91
C SER A 411 -18.49 22.31 -6.20
N LEU A 412 -18.85 23.36 -5.47
CA LEU A 412 -20.15 24.00 -5.55
C LEU A 412 -19.98 25.53 -5.57
N PRO A 413 -20.60 26.25 -6.51
CA PRO A 413 -20.64 27.70 -6.46
C PRO A 413 -21.28 28.20 -5.16
N VAL A 414 -20.64 29.19 -4.55
CA VAL A 414 -21.09 29.86 -3.33
C VAL A 414 -21.40 31.31 -3.65
N GLU A 415 -22.58 31.74 -3.23
CA GLU A 415 -22.98 33.13 -3.24
C GLU A 415 -22.86 33.70 -1.82
N VAL A 416 -22.03 34.72 -1.67
CA VAL A 416 -21.96 35.49 -0.42
C VAL A 416 -22.91 36.66 -0.53
N ARG A 417 -24.07 36.57 0.12
CA ARG A 417 -25.06 37.66 0.14
C ARG A 417 -24.63 38.75 1.11
N VAL A 418 -23.87 39.70 0.60
CA VAL A 418 -23.44 40.85 1.39
C VAL A 418 -24.60 41.80 1.62
N ARG A 419 -24.92 42.05 2.89
CA ARG A 419 -25.83 43.11 3.33
C ARG A 419 -25.04 44.15 4.11
N LEU A 420 -25.37 45.41 3.87
CA LEU A 420 -24.84 46.55 4.61
C LEU A 420 -25.94 47.12 5.48
N GLU A 421 -25.65 47.29 6.77
CA GLU A 421 -26.52 47.98 7.69
C GLU A 421 -25.77 49.20 8.24
N GLY A 422 -26.35 50.38 8.03
CA GLY A 422 -25.83 51.64 8.54
C GLY A 422 -26.81 52.24 9.54
N TRP A 423 -26.28 52.75 10.66
CA TRP A 423 -27.08 53.46 11.65
C TRP A 423 -26.31 54.59 12.30
N THR A 424 -27.03 55.45 13.02
CA THR A 424 -26.43 56.53 13.81
C THR A 424 -26.66 56.25 15.29
N GLY A 425 -25.62 56.49 16.09
CA GLY A 425 -25.65 56.38 17.54
C GLY A 425 -25.01 57.59 18.21
N PRO A 426 -25.01 57.65 19.56
CA PRO A 426 -24.47 58.79 20.31
C PRO A 426 -23.02 59.12 19.99
N GLN A 427 -22.23 58.12 19.61
CA GLN A 427 -20.80 58.26 19.29
C GLN A 427 -20.53 58.62 17.82
N GLY A 428 -21.52 58.52 16.94
CA GLY A 428 -21.38 58.80 15.51
C GLY A 428 -22.13 57.85 14.59
N ALA A 429 -21.66 57.77 13.35
CA ALA A 429 -22.20 56.87 12.33
C ALA A 429 -21.48 55.52 12.36
N PHE A 430 -22.25 54.45 12.38
CA PHE A 430 -21.78 53.07 12.42
C PHE A 430 -22.24 52.32 11.19
N VAL A 431 -21.47 51.31 10.83
CA VAL A 431 -21.82 50.39 9.75
C VAL A 431 -21.34 48.99 10.10
N ARG A 432 -22.10 47.99 9.66
CA ARG A 432 -21.66 46.58 9.69
C ARG A 432 -22.03 45.90 8.39
N THR A 433 -21.25 44.90 8.01
CA THR A 433 -21.61 43.97 6.95
C THR A 433 -22.18 42.69 7.54
N HIS A 434 -23.08 42.06 6.80
CA HIS A 434 -23.44 40.65 7.00
C HIS A 434 -23.08 39.90 5.73
N PRO A 435 -22.22 38.89 5.80
CA PRO A 435 -21.44 38.47 6.97
C PRO A 435 -20.41 39.54 7.45
N PRO A 436 -19.98 39.53 8.73
CA PRO A 436 -19.07 40.52 9.28
C PRO A 436 -17.65 40.41 8.70
N GLY A 437 -16.77 41.37 8.98
CA GLY A 437 -15.35 41.31 8.60
C GLY A 437 -15.02 41.80 7.19
N LEU A 438 -16.02 41.98 6.31
CA LEU A 438 -15.78 42.48 4.96
C LEU A 438 -15.32 43.94 4.98
N ALA A 439 -14.26 44.23 4.22
CA ALA A 439 -13.76 45.58 4.03
C ALA A 439 -14.72 46.40 3.18
N LEU A 440 -15.05 47.60 3.66
CA LEU A 440 -15.93 48.52 2.96
C LEU A 440 -15.22 49.82 2.65
N ARG A 441 -15.71 50.48 1.60
CA ARG A 441 -15.31 51.83 1.25
C ARG A 441 -16.33 52.79 1.85
N ALA A 442 -15.87 53.68 2.73
CA ALA A 442 -16.68 54.71 3.33
C ALA A 442 -16.29 56.08 2.77
N ARG A 443 -17.28 56.85 2.32
CA ARG A 443 -17.15 58.23 1.84
C ARG A 443 -18.00 59.13 2.71
N VAL A 444 -17.39 60.19 3.25
CA VAL A 444 -18.04 61.16 4.13
C VAL A 444 -18.00 62.54 3.49
N PHE A 445 -19.18 63.14 3.34
CA PHE A 445 -19.37 64.45 2.74
C PHE A 445 -19.97 65.44 3.75
N ALA A 446 -19.59 66.71 3.64
CA ALA A 446 -20.39 67.81 4.20
C ALA A 446 -20.97 68.63 3.05
N GLY A 447 -22.29 68.65 2.93
CA GLY A 447 -22.95 69.10 1.71
C GLY A 447 -22.52 68.24 0.52
N GLU A 448 -21.99 68.88 -0.53
CA GLU A 448 -21.50 68.21 -1.75
C GLU A 448 -19.99 67.90 -1.72
N ARG A 449 -19.25 68.40 -0.72
CA ARG A 449 -17.80 68.25 -0.65
C ARG A 449 -17.41 66.95 0.04
N LEU A 450 -16.64 66.09 -0.63
CA LEU A 450 -15.99 64.91 -0.02
C LEU A 450 -14.90 65.37 0.96
N ILE A 451 -14.99 64.91 2.21
CA ILE A 451 -14.05 65.27 3.29
C ILE A 451 -13.16 64.09 3.65
N ARG A 452 -13.69 62.86 3.58
CA ARG A 452 -12.94 61.65 3.92
C ARG A 452 -13.39 60.49 3.04
N GLU A 453 -12.43 59.71 2.59
CA GLU A 453 -12.62 58.45 1.90
C GLU A 453 -11.63 57.44 2.47
N GLU A 454 -12.12 56.28 2.89
CA GLU A 454 -11.29 55.27 3.54
C GLU A 454 -11.84 53.87 3.30
N VAL A 455 -10.94 52.89 3.26
CA VAL A 455 -11.29 51.46 3.24
C VAL A 455 -11.01 50.91 4.63
N LEU A 456 -12.02 50.34 5.28
CA LEU A 456 -11.90 49.80 6.62
C LEU A 456 -12.63 48.46 6.77
N PRO A 457 -12.10 47.52 7.57
CA PRO A 457 -12.81 46.30 7.94
C PRO A 457 -13.97 46.60 8.90
N THR A 458 -14.99 45.76 8.88
CA THR A 458 -16.15 45.88 9.78
C THR A 458 -16.10 44.88 10.93
N GLU A 459 -16.38 45.36 12.14
CA GLU A 459 -16.55 44.50 13.32
C GLU A 459 -17.99 43.96 13.42
N PRO A 460 -18.22 42.79 14.05
CA PRO A 460 -19.57 42.21 14.22
C PRO A 460 -20.57 43.15 14.91
N GLU A 461 -20.10 43.97 15.85
CA GLU A 461 -20.93 44.95 16.58
C GLU A 461 -21.12 46.27 15.80
N GLY A 462 -20.36 46.48 14.72
CA GLY A 462 -20.36 47.67 13.89
C GLY A 462 -19.14 48.56 14.10
N SER A 463 -18.54 49.00 12.99
CA SER A 463 -17.39 49.91 12.98
C SER A 463 -17.84 51.37 12.94
N LEU A 464 -17.22 52.20 13.78
CA LEU A 464 -17.43 53.65 13.77
C LEU A 464 -16.75 54.29 12.55
N LEU A 465 -17.53 54.90 11.66
CA LEU A 465 -17.03 55.59 10.48
C LEU A 465 -16.58 57.02 10.78
N VAL A 466 -17.46 57.78 11.42
CA VAL A 466 -17.23 59.20 11.69
C VAL A 466 -17.98 59.65 12.94
N ARG A 467 -17.35 60.54 13.71
CA ARG A 467 -17.97 61.18 14.88
C ARG A 467 -18.83 62.38 14.45
N PRO A 468 -19.84 62.76 15.25
CA PRO A 468 -20.63 63.95 14.98
C PRO A 468 -19.74 65.20 14.92
N THR A 469 -20.09 66.13 14.04
CA THR A 469 -19.40 67.44 13.92
C THR A 469 -20.42 68.57 14.02
N LEU A 470 -19.97 69.83 13.94
CA LEU A 470 -20.87 70.99 13.99
C LEU A 470 -21.77 71.14 12.75
N MET A 471 -21.52 70.36 11.69
CA MET A 471 -22.29 70.38 10.45
C MET A 471 -22.84 68.98 10.12
N PRO A 472 -23.95 68.88 9.36
CA PRO A 472 -24.49 67.58 8.98
C PRO A 472 -23.58 66.88 7.98
N LEU A 473 -23.43 65.56 8.14
CA LEU A 473 -22.59 64.74 7.29
C LEU A 473 -23.44 63.74 6.50
N ARG A 474 -23.18 63.59 5.21
CA ARG A 474 -23.69 62.47 4.40
C ARG A 474 -22.64 61.38 4.37
N ILE A 475 -23.04 60.17 4.75
CA ILE A 475 -22.20 58.98 4.68
C ILE A 475 -22.71 58.10 3.55
N GLU A 476 -21.78 57.64 2.73
CA GLU A 476 -22.00 56.59 1.75
C GLU A 476 -21.02 55.47 2.09
N ALA A 477 -21.54 54.26 2.27
CA ALA A 477 -20.74 53.07 2.47
C ALA A 477 -21.07 52.06 1.36
N ASP A 478 -20.04 51.55 0.69
CA ASP A 478 -20.16 50.58 -0.38
C ASP A 478 -19.28 49.35 -0.13
N VAL A 479 -19.84 48.17 -0.42
CA VAL A 479 -19.19 46.85 -0.36
C VAL A 479 -19.71 46.03 -1.53
N PHE A 480 -18.84 45.73 -2.49
CA PHE A 480 -19.23 45.06 -3.73
C PHE A 480 -20.46 45.77 -4.36
N ASP A 481 -21.58 45.04 -4.51
CA ASP A 481 -22.82 45.56 -5.09
C ASP A 481 -23.79 46.16 -4.05
N ALA A 482 -23.47 46.05 -2.76
CA ALA A 482 -24.27 46.63 -1.69
C ALA A 482 -23.83 48.07 -1.41
N SER A 483 -24.79 48.98 -1.25
CA SER A 483 -24.54 50.34 -0.82
C SER A 483 -25.60 50.81 0.17
N VAL A 484 -25.18 51.65 1.11
CA VAL A 484 -26.08 52.36 2.01
C VAL A 484 -25.68 53.81 2.09
N SER A 485 -26.66 54.71 2.07
CA SER A 485 -26.45 56.13 2.29
C SER A 485 -27.38 56.63 3.39
N PHE A 486 -26.81 57.39 4.32
CA PHE A 486 -27.54 57.97 5.43
C PHE A 486 -26.86 59.24 5.91
N THR A 487 -27.56 60.01 6.75
CA THR A 487 -27.06 61.29 7.27
C THR A 487 -26.80 61.20 8.76
N LEU A 488 -25.68 61.76 9.19
CA LEU A 488 -25.36 61.98 10.59
C LEU A 488 -25.67 63.44 10.95
N MET A 489 -26.53 63.60 11.94
CA MET A 489 -26.94 64.89 12.47
C MET A 489 -25.76 65.66 13.11
N PRO A 490 -25.83 67.00 13.16
CA PRO A 490 -24.84 67.80 13.85
C PRO A 490 -24.80 67.51 15.36
N GLN A 491 -23.63 67.68 15.95
CA GLN A 491 -23.41 67.54 17.38
C GLN A 491 -24.32 68.50 18.17
N GLY A 492 -25.00 67.99 19.20
CA GLY A 492 -25.81 68.78 20.13
C GLY A 492 -27.24 69.10 19.66
N TRP A 493 -27.66 68.64 18.49
CA TRP A 493 -29.04 68.85 18.03
C TRP A 493 -30.00 67.81 18.63
N PRO A 494 -31.27 68.14 18.93
CA PRO A 494 -32.29 67.14 19.25
C PRO A 494 -32.67 66.32 18.01
N GLY A 495 -32.68 64.99 18.14
CA GLY A 495 -32.99 64.10 17.01
C GLY A 495 -34.38 64.33 16.40
N GLU A 496 -35.35 64.82 17.18
CA GLU A 496 -36.70 65.17 16.71
C GLU A 496 -36.69 66.35 15.74
N TRP A 497 -35.80 67.32 15.93
CA TRP A 497 -35.71 68.51 15.08
C TRP A 497 -35.08 68.17 13.72
N TRP A 498 -34.09 67.27 13.73
CA TRP A 498 -33.46 66.77 12.51
C TRP A 498 -34.44 65.96 11.65
N ARG A 499 -35.27 65.10 12.25
CA ARG A 499 -36.28 64.29 11.55
C ARG A 499 -37.41 65.11 10.92
N GLN A 500 -37.63 66.34 11.36
CA GLN A 500 -38.60 67.27 10.77
C GLN A 500 -38.08 67.96 9.48
N GLY A 501 -36.90 67.55 8.96
CA GLY A 501 -36.35 68.07 7.72
C GLY A 501 -35.67 69.43 7.85
N LEU A 502 -35.53 69.96 9.08
CA LEU A 502 -34.93 71.26 9.38
C LEU A 502 -33.42 71.35 9.08
N GLY A 503 -32.83 70.26 8.55
CA GLY A 503 -31.44 70.21 8.11
C GLY A 503 -31.20 69.66 6.70
N LEU A 504 -32.25 69.38 5.92
CA LEU A 504 -32.14 69.08 4.49
C LEU A 504 -32.41 70.37 3.70
N GLY A 505 -31.36 71.15 3.47
CA GLY A 505 -31.39 72.17 2.43
C GLY A 505 -31.60 71.50 1.07
N ARG A 506 -32.82 71.61 0.54
CA ARG A 506 -33.26 71.27 -0.84
C ARG A 506 -33.06 69.80 -1.27
N SER A 507 -34.12 69.02 -1.10
CA SER A 507 -34.60 68.18 -2.21
C SER A 507 -35.23 69.12 -3.24
N LEU A 508 -34.68 69.14 -4.46
CA LEU A 508 -35.34 69.69 -5.64
C LEU A 508 -35.14 68.70 -6.78
N ALA A 509 -36.28 68.20 -7.27
CA ALA A 509 -36.60 67.74 -8.64
C ALA A 509 -35.62 66.81 -9.37
#